data_AF-A0A800DZ85-F1
#
_entry.id   AF-A0A800DZ85-F1
#
_cell.length_a   1.000
_cell.length_b   1.000
_cell.length_c   1.000
_cell.angle_alpha   90.00
_cell.angle_beta   90.00
_cell.angle_gamma   90.00
#
_symmetry.space_group_name_H-M   'P 1'
#
loop_
_entity.id
_entity.type
_entity.pdbx_description
1 polymer ?
#
loop_
_entity_poly.entity_id
_entity_poly.type
_entity_poly.pdbx_seq_one_letter_code
_entity_poly.pdbx_strand_id
1 'polypeptide(L)'
;MFTRLAEKFIEEKDFVKAEEILDLSVEKLPIKMYKHYSLALGIIESYYKINKPEKAKKISNELITIFKDNLRYYVSLDEDEREYFYDDAETDMLMYGSIIDAAATGDKTYAEEIIDSALETIPFDIYAKEGISLTAIESYYTIGKPEKAHSLSLKLIESYDKELTDFSNAISGVKNISSYFNNIKPTVEFYQYVMNESETKDTVFYQELRKGYDEAFKMLEKAMD
;
A
#
# COMPACT_ATOMS: atom_id res chain seq x y z
N MET A 1 10.98 21.05 -11.23
CA MET A 1 12.09 22.03 -11.36
C MET A 1 12.61 22.48 -9.99
N PHE A 2 11.77 22.57 -8.94
CA PHE A 2 12.21 22.82 -7.55
C PHE A 2 12.66 21.57 -6.78
N THR A 3 11.89 20.46 -6.84
CA THR A 3 12.25 19.19 -6.18
C THR A 3 13.63 18.67 -6.59
N ARG A 4 13.91 18.62 -7.90
CA ARG A 4 15.24 18.25 -8.43
C ARG A 4 16.39 19.16 -7.96
N LEU A 5 16.10 20.41 -7.63
CA LEU A 5 17.11 21.34 -7.11
C LEU A 5 17.33 21.11 -5.62
N ALA A 6 16.25 20.93 -4.85
CA ALA A 6 16.33 20.53 -3.45
C ALA A 6 17.08 19.21 -3.29
N GLU A 7 16.80 18.20 -4.13
CA GLU A 7 17.50 16.91 -4.16
C GLU A 7 19.02 17.07 -4.33
N LYS A 8 19.47 17.94 -5.24
CA LYS A 8 20.91 18.23 -5.39
C LYS A 8 21.52 18.80 -4.12
N PHE A 9 20.84 19.74 -3.46
CA PHE A 9 21.31 20.26 -2.18
C PHE A 9 21.29 19.20 -1.06
N ILE A 10 20.32 18.27 -1.08
CA ILE A 10 20.30 17.11 -0.18
C ILE A 10 21.50 16.20 -0.41
N GLU A 11 21.82 15.88 -1.66
CA GLU A 11 22.99 15.09 -2.05
C GLU A 11 24.30 15.75 -1.59
N GLU A 12 24.39 17.07 -1.71
CA GLU A 12 25.51 17.90 -1.24
C GLU A 12 25.51 18.12 0.29
N LYS A 13 24.48 17.63 1.00
CA LYS A 13 24.23 17.84 2.44
C LYS A 13 24.04 19.31 2.85
N ASP A 14 23.68 20.19 1.92
CA ASP A 14 23.28 21.57 2.18
C ASP A 14 21.77 21.64 2.51
N PHE A 15 21.41 21.14 3.69
CA PHE A 15 20.02 21.02 4.10
C PHE A 15 19.31 22.37 4.33
N VAL A 16 20.07 23.43 4.60
CA VAL A 16 19.51 24.79 4.73
C VAL A 16 18.99 25.25 3.37
N LYS A 17 19.81 25.18 2.31
CA LYS A 17 19.34 25.55 0.97
C LYS A 17 18.28 24.59 0.45
N ALA A 18 18.39 23.30 0.75
CA ALA A 18 17.34 22.35 0.38
C ALA A 18 15.98 22.78 0.98
N GLU A 19 15.96 23.12 2.27
CA GLU A 19 14.75 23.61 2.94
C GLU A 19 14.21 24.91 2.30
N GLU A 20 15.07 25.89 2.00
CA GLU A 20 14.66 27.14 1.34
C GLU A 20 14.00 26.90 -0.02
N ILE A 21 14.54 25.99 -0.84
CA ILE A 21 13.98 25.64 -2.14
C ILE A 21 12.64 24.90 -1.99
N LEU A 22 12.53 23.99 -1.01
CA LEU A 22 11.28 23.29 -0.73
C LEU A 22 10.20 24.26 -0.25
N ASP A 23 10.52 25.15 0.68
CA ASP A 23 9.58 26.16 1.20
C ASP A 23 9.09 27.08 0.08
N LEU A 24 10.00 27.53 -0.80
CA LEU A 24 9.63 28.32 -1.97
C LEU A 24 8.71 27.54 -2.92
N SER A 25 8.95 26.24 -3.10
CA SER A 25 8.10 25.41 -3.95
C SER A 25 6.67 25.30 -3.43
N VAL A 26 6.50 25.17 -2.10
CA VAL A 26 5.20 25.12 -1.43
C VAL A 26 4.48 26.47 -1.52
N GLU A 27 5.21 27.58 -1.37
CA GLU A 27 4.65 28.93 -1.49
C GLU A 27 4.15 29.21 -2.91
N LYS A 28 4.95 28.84 -3.92
CA LYS A 28 4.64 29.15 -5.33
C LYS A 28 3.67 28.17 -5.98
N LEU A 29 3.54 26.95 -5.44
CA LEU A 29 2.65 25.92 -5.94
C LEU A 29 1.73 25.42 -4.82
N PRO A 30 0.70 26.20 -4.44
CA PRO A 30 -0.25 25.75 -3.42
C PRO A 30 -0.94 24.47 -3.90
N ILE A 31 -0.80 23.42 -3.11
CA ILE A 31 -1.24 22.05 -3.44
C ILE A 31 -2.73 22.00 -3.77
N LYS A 32 -3.54 22.85 -3.14
CA LYS A 32 -4.99 22.94 -3.39
C LYS A 32 -5.36 23.55 -4.75
N MET A 33 -4.44 24.27 -5.40
CA MET A 33 -4.73 24.94 -6.69
C MET A 33 -4.41 24.08 -7.91
N TYR A 34 -3.59 23.05 -7.74
CA TYR A 34 -3.13 22.22 -8.84
C TYR A 34 -3.25 20.77 -8.40
N LYS A 35 -4.16 19.99 -8.99
CA LYS A 35 -4.35 18.55 -8.76
C LYS A 35 -3.13 17.69 -9.18
N HIS A 36 -1.93 18.26 -9.18
CA HIS A 36 -0.66 17.62 -9.46
C HIS A 36 -0.03 17.12 -8.15
N TYR A 37 -0.70 16.19 -7.49
CA TYR A 37 -0.29 15.69 -6.18
C TYR A 37 1.06 14.96 -6.21
N SER A 38 1.45 14.38 -7.35
CA SER A 38 2.75 13.72 -7.52
C SER A 38 3.95 14.62 -7.21
N LEU A 39 3.88 15.92 -7.51
CA LEU A 39 4.93 16.87 -7.12
C LEU A 39 5.00 17.06 -5.60
N ALA A 40 3.85 17.09 -4.94
CA ALA A 40 3.76 17.25 -3.49
C ALA A 40 4.31 16.03 -2.76
N LEU A 41 4.15 14.81 -3.31
CA LEU A 41 4.74 13.59 -2.76
C LEU A 41 6.28 13.70 -2.66
N GLY A 42 6.94 14.17 -3.73
CA GLY A 42 8.40 14.38 -3.70
C GLY A 42 8.85 15.47 -2.72
N ILE A 43 8.01 16.47 -2.46
CA ILE A 43 8.27 17.50 -1.44
C ILE A 43 8.18 16.90 -0.02
N ILE A 44 7.16 16.07 0.26
CA ILE A 44 7.01 15.36 1.54
C ILE A 44 8.26 14.52 1.82
N GLU A 45 8.66 13.67 0.87
CA GLU A 45 9.83 12.80 1.00
C GLU A 45 11.10 13.62 1.24
N SER A 46 11.28 14.71 0.50
CA SER A 46 12.44 15.60 0.66
C SER A 46 12.49 16.24 2.04
N TYR A 47 11.36 16.66 2.61
CA TYR A 47 11.32 17.20 3.98
C TYR A 47 11.71 16.15 5.02
N TYR A 48 11.30 14.88 4.86
CA TYR A 48 11.79 13.81 5.74
C TYR A 48 13.29 13.58 5.60
N LYS A 49 13.83 13.58 4.37
CA LYS A 49 15.29 13.42 4.10
C LYS A 49 16.15 14.49 4.78
N ILE A 50 15.62 15.70 4.98
CA ILE A 50 16.32 16.80 5.67
C ILE A 50 15.92 16.96 7.15
N ASN A 51 15.26 15.95 7.74
CA ASN A 51 14.82 15.94 9.13
C ASN A 51 13.86 17.10 9.49
N LYS A 52 12.87 17.36 8.62
CA LYS A 52 11.80 18.35 8.81
C LYS A 52 10.41 17.70 8.86
N PRO A 53 10.15 16.80 9.83
CA PRO A 53 8.93 16.00 9.87
C PRO A 53 7.65 16.85 9.98
N GLU A 54 7.67 17.95 10.72
CA GLU A 54 6.47 18.81 10.87
C GLU A 54 6.03 19.46 9.55
N LYS A 55 6.98 19.81 8.68
CA LYS A 55 6.68 20.36 7.35
C LYS A 55 6.15 19.28 6.41
N ALA A 56 6.73 18.08 6.46
CA ALA A 56 6.23 16.92 5.73
C ALA A 56 4.78 16.58 6.13
N LYS A 57 4.51 16.43 7.44
CA LYS A 57 3.18 16.13 7.99
C LYS A 57 2.12 17.13 7.57
N LYS A 58 2.45 18.43 7.56
CA LYS A 58 1.50 19.46 7.14
C LYS A 58 0.96 19.18 5.74
N ILE A 59 1.86 18.90 4.81
CA ILE A 59 1.50 18.61 3.42
C ILE A 59 0.80 17.25 3.31
N SER A 60 1.33 16.23 3.99
CA SER A 60 0.75 14.90 4.05
C SER A 60 -0.71 14.95 4.51
N ASN A 61 -1.02 15.63 5.61
CA ASN A 61 -2.38 15.72 6.15
C ASN A 61 -3.36 16.41 5.18
N GLU A 62 -2.91 17.43 4.45
CA GLU A 62 -3.74 18.07 3.43
C GLU A 62 -4.10 17.10 2.29
N LEU A 63 -3.12 16.33 1.79
CA LEU A 63 -3.36 15.34 0.74
C LEU A 63 -4.17 14.14 1.21
N ILE A 64 -3.83 13.59 2.38
CA ILE A 64 -4.55 12.47 3.00
C ILE A 64 -6.02 12.81 3.16
N THR A 65 -6.35 14.04 3.59
CA THR A 65 -7.75 14.46 3.70
C THR A 65 -8.47 14.36 2.34
N ILE A 66 -7.84 14.85 1.27
CA ILE A 66 -8.40 14.80 -0.09
C ILE A 66 -8.61 13.35 -0.54
N PHE A 67 -7.57 12.51 -0.43
CA PHE A 67 -7.65 11.12 -0.86
C PHE A 67 -8.71 10.35 -0.08
N LYS A 68 -8.78 10.55 1.24
CA LYS A 68 -9.80 9.90 2.07
C LYS A 68 -11.22 10.34 1.71
N ASP A 69 -11.43 11.62 1.41
CA ASP A 69 -12.74 12.12 1.02
C ASP A 69 -13.16 11.57 -0.36
N ASN A 70 -12.22 11.50 -1.31
CA ASN A 70 -12.45 10.86 -2.61
C ASN A 70 -12.77 9.36 -2.45
N LEU A 71 -11.98 8.62 -1.68
CA LEU A 71 -12.18 7.19 -1.46
C LEU A 71 -13.53 6.89 -0.79
N ARG A 72 -13.93 7.70 0.19
CA ARG A 72 -15.27 7.60 0.80
C ARG A 72 -16.38 7.86 -0.20
N TYR A 73 -16.17 8.83 -1.10
CA TYR A 73 -17.11 9.10 -2.17
C TYR A 73 -17.22 7.87 -3.10
N TYR A 74 -16.12 7.34 -3.62
CA TYR A 74 -16.14 6.18 -4.51
C TYR A 74 -16.81 4.97 -3.85
N VAL A 75 -16.48 4.68 -2.59
CA VAL A 75 -17.10 3.60 -1.80
C VAL A 75 -18.62 3.74 -1.69
N SER A 76 -19.13 4.97 -1.69
CA SER A 76 -20.56 5.24 -1.54
C SER A 76 -21.38 5.08 -2.83
N LEU A 77 -20.71 4.95 -3.98
CA LEU A 77 -21.35 4.81 -5.29
C LEU A 77 -21.89 3.39 -5.51
N ASP A 78 -22.75 3.22 -6.52
CA ASP A 78 -23.20 1.89 -6.93
C ASP A 78 -22.11 1.09 -7.68
N GLU A 79 -22.41 -0.14 -8.10
CA GLU A 79 -21.40 -1.03 -8.69
C GLU A 79 -20.88 -0.51 -10.04
N ASP A 80 -21.76 -0.05 -10.92
CA ASP A 80 -21.39 0.46 -12.25
C ASP A 80 -20.58 1.76 -12.12
N GLU A 81 -20.97 2.64 -11.20
CA GLU A 81 -20.24 3.87 -10.90
C GLU A 81 -18.89 3.59 -10.23
N ARG A 82 -18.80 2.60 -9.33
CA ARG A 82 -17.51 2.19 -8.75
C ARG A 82 -16.56 1.64 -9.79
N GLU A 83 -17.05 0.86 -10.75
CA GLU A 83 -16.24 0.39 -11.88
C GLU A 83 -15.74 1.56 -12.73
N TYR A 84 -16.58 2.57 -12.95
CA TYR A 84 -16.18 3.78 -13.68
C TYR A 84 -15.06 4.58 -12.98
N PHE A 85 -15.10 4.70 -11.65
CA PHE A 85 -14.10 5.42 -10.86
C PHE A 85 -12.93 4.55 -10.38
N TYR A 86 -12.80 3.33 -10.88
CA TYR A 86 -11.79 2.38 -10.41
C TYR A 86 -10.36 2.94 -10.49
N ASP A 87 -9.95 3.44 -11.66
CA ASP A 87 -8.60 3.99 -11.88
C ASP A 87 -8.33 5.23 -11.00
N ASP A 88 -9.35 6.05 -10.74
CA ASP A 88 -9.25 7.23 -9.88
C ASP A 88 -9.06 6.81 -8.41
N ALA A 89 -9.81 5.80 -7.95
CA ALA A 89 -9.66 5.23 -6.62
C ALA A 89 -8.28 4.58 -6.44
N GLU A 90 -7.81 3.80 -7.42
CA GLU A 90 -6.48 3.19 -7.42
C GLU A 90 -5.39 4.27 -7.32
N THR A 91 -5.51 5.34 -8.12
CA THR A 91 -4.57 6.46 -8.09
C THR A 91 -4.51 7.13 -6.71
N ASP A 92 -5.66 7.42 -6.09
CA ASP A 92 -5.71 8.04 -4.77
C ASP A 92 -5.12 7.11 -3.69
N MET A 93 -5.33 5.79 -3.80
CA MET A 93 -4.72 4.80 -2.92
C MET A 93 -3.20 4.73 -3.07
N LEU A 94 -2.67 4.71 -4.29
CA LEU A 94 -1.23 4.70 -4.56
C LEU A 94 -0.54 5.98 -4.05
N MET A 95 -1.19 7.13 -4.23
CA MET A 95 -0.66 8.40 -3.72
C MET A 95 -0.69 8.44 -2.20
N TYR A 96 -1.74 7.91 -1.56
CA TYR A 96 -1.77 7.79 -0.11
C TYR A 96 -0.67 6.83 0.39
N GLY A 97 -0.50 5.69 -0.27
CA GLY A 97 0.60 4.74 0.00
C GLY A 97 1.98 5.40 -0.07
N SER A 98 2.22 6.24 -1.08
CA SER A 98 3.49 6.98 -1.19
C SER A 98 3.76 7.91 0.00
N ILE A 99 2.71 8.46 0.63
CA ILE A 99 2.84 9.27 1.85
C ILE A 99 3.19 8.39 3.05
N ILE A 100 2.59 7.19 3.12
CA ILE A 100 2.91 6.19 4.14
C ILE A 100 4.39 5.80 4.05
N ASP A 101 4.89 5.47 2.86
CA ASP A 101 6.28 5.06 2.65
C ASP A 101 7.26 6.17 3.06
N ALA A 102 6.98 7.40 2.65
CA ALA A 102 7.79 8.55 3.03
C ALA A 102 7.82 8.74 4.56
N ALA A 103 6.68 8.60 5.24
CA ALA A 103 6.59 8.67 6.69
C ALA A 103 7.29 7.49 7.38
N ALA A 104 7.18 6.27 6.87
CA ALA A 104 7.76 5.07 7.50
C ALA A 104 9.28 5.18 7.68
N THR A 105 9.95 5.90 6.78
CA THR A 105 11.40 6.14 6.83
C THR A 105 11.80 7.35 7.70
N GLY A 106 10.92 8.35 7.86
CA GLY A 106 11.25 9.62 8.51
C GLY A 106 10.55 9.91 9.85
N ASP A 107 9.36 9.33 10.08
CA ASP A 107 8.56 9.48 11.30
C ASP A 107 7.63 8.26 11.49
N LYS A 108 8.16 7.24 12.17
CA LYS A 108 7.49 5.95 12.39
C LYS A 108 6.17 6.06 13.15
N THR A 109 6.05 7.04 14.06
CA THR A 109 4.82 7.21 14.85
C THR A 109 3.72 7.76 13.96
N TYR A 110 4.03 8.81 13.19
CA TYR A 110 3.08 9.35 12.23
C TYR A 110 2.72 8.34 11.14
N ALA A 111 3.68 7.55 10.65
CA ALA A 111 3.43 6.47 9.71
C ALA A 111 2.40 5.47 10.24
N GLU A 112 2.56 4.99 11.48
CA GLU A 112 1.58 4.09 12.12
C GLU A 112 0.17 4.71 12.15
N GLU A 113 0.05 5.97 12.55
CA GLU A 113 -1.23 6.69 12.61
C GLU A 113 -1.93 6.74 11.24
N ILE A 114 -1.19 7.06 10.17
CA ILE A 114 -1.78 7.18 8.85
C ILE A 114 -2.04 5.84 8.17
N ILE A 115 -1.32 4.77 8.51
CA ILE A 115 -1.65 3.40 8.09
C ILE A 115 -2.94 2.95 8.76
N ASP A 116 -3.03 3.07 10.08
CA ASP A 116 -4.23 2.71 10.84
C ASP A 116 -5.45 3.50 10.31
N SER A 117 -5.26 4.81 10.11
CA SER A 117 -6.32 5.68 9.57
C SER A 117 -6.69 5.38 8.12
N ALA A 118 -5.73 4.90 7.32
CA ALA A 118 -6.02 4.37 6.00
C ALA A 118 -6.97 3.21 6.18
N LEU A 119 -6.54 2.13 6.86
CA LEU A 119 -7.24 0.85 7.07
C LEU A 119 -8.66 0.96 7.66
N GLU A 120 -8.97 2.05 8.38
CA GLU A 120 -10.32 2.33 8.88
C GLU A 120 -11.25 2.94 7.82
N THR A 121 -10.71 3.58 6.79
CA THR A 121 -11.45 4.43 5.85
C THR A 121 -11.96 3.67 4.64
N ILE A 122 -11.21 2.69 4.14
CA ILE A 122 -11.59 1.93 2.95
C ILE A 122 -12.20 0.61 3.43
N PRO A 123 -13.29 0.11 2.82
CA PRO A 123 -13.81 -1.21 3.14
C PRO A 123 -12.82 -2.35 2.82
N PHE A 124 -12.88 -3.43 3.59
CA PHE A 124 -11.95 -4.56 3.47
C PHE A 124 -12.02 -5.31 2.14
N ASP A 125 -13.20 -5.39 1.55
CA ASP A 125 -13.47 -5.94 0.22
C ASP A 125 -12.83 -5.12 -0.90
N ILE A 126 -12.57 -3.83 -0.68
CA ILE A 126 -11.80 -2.99 -1.60
C ILE A 126 -10.29 -3.16 -1.31
N TYR A 127 -9.88 -3.17 -0.03
CA TYR A 127 -8.48 -3.42 0.36
C TYR A 127 -7.88 -4.70 -0.20
N ALA A 128 -8.63 -5.80 -0.16
CA ALA A 128 -8.12 -7.12 -0.51
C ALA A 128 -7.61 -7.20 -1.97
N LYS A 129 -8.08 -6.30 -2.83
CA LYS A 129 -7.76 -6.26 -4.26
C LYS A 129 -6.75 -5.18 -4.65
N GLU A 130 -6.33 -4.33 -3.70
CA GLU A 130 -5.72 -3.03 -4.00
C GLU A 130 -4.35 -2.81 -3.32
N GLY A 131 -3.52 -1.97 -3.94
CA GLY A 131 -2.10 -1.79 -3.56
C GLY A 131 -1.86 -1.28 -2.13
N ILE A 132 -2.80 -0.56 -1.52
CA ILE A 132 -2.62 0.03 -0.19
C ILE A 132 -2.47 -1.00 0.93
N SER A 133 -3.04 -2.21 0.76
CA SER A 133 -2.89 -3.31 1.71
C SER A 133 -1.46 -3.84 1.77
N LEU A 134 -0.81 -3.93 0.61
CA LEU A 134 0.59 -4.34 0.50
C LEU A 134 1.50 -3.29 1.14
N THR A 135 1.29 -2.02 0.79
CA THR A 135 1.99 -0.89 1.42
C THR A 135 1.84 -0.89 2.94
N ALA A 136 0.64 -1.18 3.46
CA ALA A 136 0.42 -1.26 4.91
C ALA A 136 1.22 -2.40 5.57
N ILE A 137 1.24 -3.60 4.98
CA ILE A 137 2.03 -4.73 5.48
C ILE A 137 3.52 -4.38 5.51
N GLU A 138 4.08 -3.93 4.38
CA GLU A 138 5.49 -3.55 4.25
C GLU A 138 5.86 -2.41 5.21
N SER A 139 4.99 -1.42 5.32
CA SER A 139 5.22 -0.26 6.18
C SER A 139 5.18 -0.64 7.66
N TYR A 140 4.24 -1.48 8.10
CA TYR A 140 4.22 -1.99 9.47
C TYR A 140 5.51 -2.74 9.82
N TYR A 141 6.00 -3.57 8.92
CA TYR A 141 7.30 -4.21 9.08
C TYR A 141 8.45 -3.19 9.15
N THR A 142 8.47 -2.18 8.27
CA THR A 142 9.48 -1.12 8.24
C THR A 142 9.53 -0.29 9.52
N ILE A 143 8.37 0.01 10.10
CA ILE A 143 8.28 0.78 11.35
C ILE A 143 8.44 -0.08 12.61
N GLY A 144 8.60 -1.40 12.47
CA GLY A 144 8.85 -2.32 13.58
C GLY A 144 7.59 -2.75 14.34
N LYS A 145 6.48 -2.95 13.61
CA LYS A 145 5.18 -3.43 14.10
C LYS A 145 4.78 -4.77 13.46
N PRO A 146 5.60 -5.83 13.60
CA PRO A 146 5.37 -7.11 12.94
C PRO A 146 4.02 -7.73 13.32
N GLU A 147 3.53 -7.53 14.54
CA GLU A 147 2.23 -8.02 15.00
C GLU A 147 1.04 -7.44 14.20
N LYS A 148 1.13 -6.17 13.81
CA LYS A 148 0.11 -5.53 12.96
C LYS A 148 0.19 -6.03 11.53
N ALA A 149 1.41 -6.15 10.98
CA ALA A 149 1.64 -6.71 9.65
C ALA A 149 1.12 -8.15 9.53
N HIS A 150 1.42 -8.99 10.53
CA HIS A 150 0.93 -10.35 10.66
C HIS A 150 -0.60 -10.37 10.70
N SER A 151 -1.22 -9.62 11.61
CA SER A 151 -2.68 -9.61 11.75
C SER A 151 -3.39 -9.18 10.47
N LEU A 152 -2.87 -8.17 9.77
CA LEU A 152 -3.42 -7.73 8.48
C LEU A 152 -3.23 -8.79 7.40
N SER A 153 -2.06 -9.42 7.35
CA SER A 153 -1.75 -10.50 6.41
C SER A 153 -2.68 -11.69 6.57
N LEU A 154 -2.94 -12.14 7.80
CA LEU A 154 -3.90 -13.22 8.08
C LEU A 154 -5.30 -12.86 7.59
N LYS A 155 -5.76 -11.64 7.87
CA LYS A 155 -7.09 -11.18 7.42
C LYS A 155 -7.23 -11.23 5.89
N LEU A 156 -6.19 -10.81 5.17
CA LEU A 156 -6.14 -10.87 3.70
C LEU A 156 -6.11 -12.31 3.19
N ILE A 157 -5.26 -13.14 3.78
CA ILE A 157 -5.18 -14.58 3.50
C ILE A 157 -6.55 -15.25 3.63
N GLU A 158 -7.29 -14.99 4.71
CA GLU A 158 -8.63 -15.57 4.90
C GLU A 158 -9.59 -15.23 3.75
N SER A 159 -9.48 -14.01 3.19
CA SER A 159 -10.26 -13.61 2.00
C SER A 159 -9.85 -14.42 0.77
N TYR A 160 -8.54 -14.57 0.55
CA TYR A 160 -8.01 -15.33 -0.57
C TYR A 160 -8.27 -16.84 -0.45
N ASP A 161 -8.22 -17.43 0.74
CA ASP A 161 -8.53 -18.83 0.99
C ASP A 161 -9.99 -19.16 0.65
N LYS A 162 -10.89 -18.21 0.92
CA LYS A 162 -12.29 -18.33 0.49
C LYS A 162 -12.40 -18.35 -1.03
N GLU A 163 -11.71 -17.44 -1.73
CA GLU A 163 -11.67 -17.43 -3.20
C GLU A 163 -11.10 -18.74 -3.77
N LEU A 164 -10.02 -19.26 -3.18
CA LEU A 164 -9.44 -20.56 -3.55
C LEU A 164 -10.42 -21.71 -3.32
N THR A 165 -11.17 -21.69 -2.21
CA THR A 165 -12.18 -22.71 -1.89
C THR A 165 -13.33 -22.67 -2.88
N ASP A 166 -13.86 -21.48 -3.18
CA ASP A 166 -14.93 -21.26 -4.15
C ASP A 166 -14.48 -21.68 -5.56
N PHE A 167 -13.24 -21.33 -5.93
CA PHE A 167 -12.60 -21.78 -7.16
C PHE A 167 -12.50 -23.30 -7.25
N SER A 168 -11.97 -23.96 -6.21
CA SER A 168 -11.82 -25.42 -6.12
C SER A 168 -13.16 -26.14 -6.30
N ASN A 169 -14.22 -25.63 -5.66
CA ASN A 169 -15.58 -26.15 -5.82
C ASN A 169 -16.10 -25.96 -7.26
N ALA A 170 -15.85 -24.81 -7.89
CA ALA A 170 -16.30 -24.52 -9.25
C ALA A 170 -15.62 -25.40 -10.32
N ILE A 171 -14.35 -25.77 -10.13
CA ILE A 171 -13.59 -26.61 -11.08
C ILE A 171 -13.74 -28.11 -10.84
N SER A 172 -14.40 -28.52 -9.76
CA SER A 172 -14.62 -29.93 -9.44
C SER A 172 -15.37 -30.65 -10.57
N GLY A 173 -14.68 -31.55 -11.27
CA GLY A 173 -15.21 -32.30 -12.42
C GLY A 173 -14.88 -31.71 -13.80
N VAL A 174 -14.11 -30.63 -13.88
CA VAL A 174 -13.64 -30.04 -15.15
C VAL A 174 -12.39 -30.79 -15.63
N LYS A 175 -12.39 -31.31 -16.86
CA LYS A 175 -11.29 -32.12 -17.42
C LYS A 175 -10.06 -31.32 -17.91
N ASN A 176 -10.12 -29.99 -17.94
CA ASN A 176 -9.03 -29.13 -18.44
C ASN A 176 -8.85 -27.87 -17.58
N ILE A 177 -8.30 -28.08 -16.39
CA ILE A 177 -8.14 -27.06 -15.35
C ILE A 177 -7.01 -26.06 -15.67
N SER A 178 -6.11 -26.39 -16.63
CA SER A 178 -5.00 -25.52 -17.05
C SER A 178 -5.43 -24.12 -17.50
N SER A 179 -6.62 -24.00 -18.10
CA SER A 179 -7.20 -22.70 -18.52
C SER A 179 -7.64 -21.80 -17.35
N TYR A 180 -7.79 -22.37 -16.15
CA TYR A 180 -8.25 -21.69 -14.95
C TYR A 180 -7.10 -21.27 -14.01
N PHE A 181 -5.86 -21.68 -14.28
CA PHE A 181 -4.68 -21.37 -13.46
C PHE A 181 -4.37 -19.88 -13.34
N ASN A 182 -4.71 -19.10 -14.35
CA ASN A 182 -4.53 -17.65 -14.31
C ASN A 182 -5.35 -16.99 -13.18
N ASN A 183 -6.42 -17.64 -12.72
CA ASN A 183 -7.31 -17.09 -11.69
C ASN A 183 -6.73 -17.22 -10.27
N ILE A 184 -5.81 -18.18 -10.04
CA ILE A 184 -5.20 -18.41 -8.72
C ILE A 184 -3.80 -17.80 -8.60
N LYS A 185 -3.23 -17.34 -9.71
CA LYS A 185 -1.89 -16.74 -9.75
C LYS A 185 -1.75 -15.52 -8.82
N PRO A 186 -2.68 -14.55 -8.81
CA PRO A 186 -2.58 -13.40 -7.90
C PRO A 186 -2.53 -13.80 -6.43
N THR A 187 -3.33 -14.80 -6.05
CA THR A 187 -3.30 -15.38 -4.71
C THR A 187 -1.92 -15.94 -4.37
N VAL A 188 -1.35 -16.75 -5.26
CA VAL A 188 -0.01 -17.32 -5.07
C VAL A 188 1.06 -16.23 -4.92
N GLU A 189 1.01 -15.20 -5.76
CA GLU A 189 1.93 -14.06 -5.70
C GLU A 189 1.81 -13.29 -4.38
N PHE A 190 0.58 -13.13 -3.86
CA PHE A 190 0.35 -12.49 -2.56
C PHE A 190 0.99 -13.27 -1.40
N TYR A 191 0.82 -14.60 -1.33
CA TYR A 191 1.48 -15.41 -0.29
C TYR A 191 3.01 -15.29 -0.37
N GLN A 192 3.56 -15.33 -1.58
CA GLN A 192 4.99 -15.17 -1.80
C GLN A 192 5.50 -13.81 -1.32
N TYR A 193 4.74 -12.74 -1.61
CA TYR A 193 5.04 -11.40 -1.13
C TYR A 193 5.09 -11.32 0.40
N VAL A 194 4.05 -11.80 1.09
CA VAL A 194 4.00 -11.76 2.57
C VAL A 194 5.10 -12.64 3.19
N MET A 195 5.38 -13.81 2.61
CA MET A 195 6.49 -14.66 3.04
C MET A 195 7.84 -13.92 2.92
N ASN A 196 8.08 -13.24 1.80
CA ASN A 196 9.32 -12.48 1.60
C ASN A 196 9.45 -11.33 2.61
N GLU A 197 8.37 -10.59 2.88
CA GLU A 197 8.38 -9.50 3.85
C GLU A 197 8.60 -9.97 5.30
N SER A 198 8.06 -11.13 5.65
CA SER A 198 8.14 -11.70 7.00
C SER A 198 9.43 -12.49 7.27
N GLU A 199 10.14 -12.99 6.26
CA GLU A 199 11.24 -13.97 6.43
C GLU A 199 12.25 -13.59 7.53
N THR A 200 12.68 -12.33 7.53
CA THR A 200 13.68 -11.81 8.49
C THR A 200 13.07 -10.95 9.61
N LYS A 201 11.82 -10.50 9.43
CA LYS A 201 11.16 -9.51 10.29
C LYS A 201 10.14 -10.14 11.25
N ASP A 202 9.59 -11.30 10.89
CA ASP A 202 8.69 -12.15 11.67
C ASP A 202 8.86 -13.62 11.25
N THR A 203 10.00 -14.21 11.64
CA THR A 203 10.38 -15.56 11.21
C THR A 203 9.40 -16.64 11.70
N VAL A 204 8.68 -16.42 12.81
CA VAL A 204 7.67 -17.36 13.30
C VAL A 204 6.49 -17.40 12.33
N PHE A 205 5.96 -16.23 11.97
CA PHE A 205 4.88 -16.12 10.99
C PHE A 205 5.29 -16.64 9.61
N TYR A 206 6.51 -16.34 9.16
CA TYR A 206 7.03 -16.88 7.91
C TYR A 206 6.95 -18.42 7.84
N GLN A 207 7.36 -19.11 8.90
CA GLN A 207 7.33 -20.59 8.93
C GLN A 207 5.90 -21.13 8.93
N GLU A 208 4.98 -20.43 9.60
CA GLU A 208 3.55 -20.75 9.58
C GLU A 208 2.96 -20.59 8.16
N LEU A 209 3.20 -19.45 7.52
CA LEU A 209 2.76 -19.17 6.15
C LEU A 209 3.30 -20.19 5.16
N ARG A 210 4.60 -20.49 5.23
CA ARG A 210 5.24 -21.44 4.34
C ARG A 210 4.60 -22.82 4.42
N LYS A 211 4.27 -23.27 5.63
CA LYS A 211 3.59 -24.55 5.82
C LYS A 211 2.20 -24.53 5.19
N GLY A 212 1.42 -23.48 5.41
CA GLY A 212 0.09 -23.32 4.80
C GLY A 212 0.15 -23.28 3.27
N TYR A 213 1.10 -22.52 2.72
CA TYR A 213 1.35 -22.42 1.28
C TYR A 213 1.69 -23.79 0.66
N ASP A 214 2.60 -24.55 1.27
CA ASP A 214 2.98 -25.89 0.80
C ASP A 214 1.81 -26.88 0.83
N GLU A 215 0.91 -26.75 1.80
CA GLU A 215 -0.32 -27.56 1.88
C GLU A 215 -1.32 -27.17 0.78
N ALA A 216 -1.56 -25.88 0.55
CA ALA A 216 -2.44 -25.39 -0.51
C ALA A 216 -1.93 -25.77 -1.91
N PHE A 217 -0.62 -25.64 -2.16
CA PHE A 217 -0.02 -25.99 -3.45
C PHE A 217 -0.17 -27.48 -3.78
N LYS A 218 0.01 -28.38 -2.79
CA LYS A 218 -0.24 -29.83 -2.97
C LYS A 218 -1.69 -30.14 -3.31
N MET A 219 -2.64 -29.41 -2.76
CA MET A 219 -4.06 -29.59 -3.10
C MET A 219 -4.32 -29.21 -4.56
N LEU A 220 -3.71 -28.12 -5.04
CA LEU A 220 -3.80 -27.70 -6.44
C LEU A 220 -3.13 -28.69 -7.39
N GLU A 221 -1.94 -29.21 -7.06
CA GLU A 221 -1.28 -30.26 -7.84
C GLU A 221 -2.17 -31.49 -8.02
N LYS A 222 -2.78 -31.97 -6.93
CA LYS A 222 -3.69 -33.11 -6.97
C LYS A 222 -4.97 -32.86 -7.78
N ALA A 223 -5.43 -31.61 -7.85
CA ALA A 223 -6.60 -31.26 -8.66
C ALA A 223 -6.29 -31.24 -10.16
N MET A 224 -5.03 -31.12 -10.56
CA MET A 224 -4.60 -31.13 -11.97
C MET A 224 -4.38 -32.51 -12.57
N ASP A 225 -4.17 -33.55 -11.74
CA ASP A 225 -3.94 -34.94 -12.14
C ASP A 225 -5.25 -35.72 -12.38
#